data_AF-A0A6A5A790-F1
#
_entry.id   AF-A0A6A5A790-F1
#
_cell.length_a   1.000
_cell.length_b   1.000
_cell.length_c   1.000
_cell.angle_alpha   90.00
_cell.angle_beta   90.00
_cell.angle_gamma   90.00
#
_symmetry.space_group_name_H-M   'P 1'
#
loop_
_entity.id
_entity.type
_entity.pdbx_description
1 polymer ?
#
loop_
_entity_poly.entity_id
_entity_poly.type
_entity_poly.pdbx_seq_one_letter_code
_entity_poly.pdbx_strand_id
1 'polypeptide(L)'
;MMRTFMSHPTLSANWSGEYEEKSAEWFELFLDLIIVAACSNVTEKLKEDLTLSGLAYFVLVTSMYTSSWTLYTSFHARFNEKSLLHYLWLYIWLAGLGGMVLAGEPCNAFTIGLVLVRIAQLLMYTTVYMLLPQSRCTTKVDMIFVLSSVFALGSTFVLSEAWTIAVYAIVLVWECIFRFVAAAQGWLQTKDSVRIPLNIDHFNERVGCMVMVALGEAVVSTIINFNDPSLLTTRFFFMMQLGLLVIFTMAMFYFAIRPPRAFHAMRRS
;
A
#
# COMPACT_ATOMS: atom_id res chain seq x y z
N MET A 1 23.72 10.41 6.43
CA MET A 1 22.82 9.65 5.53
C MET A 1 23.61 9.38 4.27
N MET A 2 24.18 8.24 3.91
CA MET A 2 24.07 6.83 4.30
C MET A 2 25.49 6.40 4.72
N ARG A 3 25.74 6.18 6.02
CA ARG A 3 27.12 5.98 6.52
C ARG A 3 27.53 4.51 6.58
N THR A 4 26.58 3.57 6.49
CA THR A 4 26.83 2.15 6.65
C THR A 4 26.00 1.31 5.67
N PHE A 5 26.62 0.27 5.12
CA PHE A 5 25.97 -0.67 4.19
C PHE A 5 24.82 -1.43 4.87
N MET A 6 25.02 -1.86 6.10
CA MET A 6 24.01 -2.40 7.01
C MET A 6 24.00 -1.58 8.31
N SER A 7 22.81 -1.34 8.86
CA SER A 7 22.60 -0.80 10.20
C SER A 7 21.74 -1.77 10.99
N HIS A 8 21.76 -1.67 12.32
CA HIS A 8 20.86 -2.45 13.15
C HIS A 8 19.46 -1.81 13.13
N PRO A 9 18.43 -2.53 12.64
CA PRO A 9 17.07 -2.03 12.66
C PRO A 9 16.60 -1.84 14.11
N THR A 10 15.81 -0.80 14.33
CA THR A 10 15.17 -0.53 15.62
C THR A 10 13.66 -0.58 15.47
N LEU A 11 12.94 -0.75 16.59
CA LEU A 11 11.48 -0.64 16.58
C LEU A 11 11.09 0.83 16.49
N SER A 12 10.03 1.12 15.73
CA SER A 12 9.48 2.47 15.56
C SER A 12 8.57 2.91 16.71
N ALA A 13 8.12 1.97 17.53
CA ALA A 13 7.19 2.19 18.62
C ALA A 13 7.48 1.24 19.79
N ASN A 14 6.89 1.54 20.94
CA ASN A 14 6.88 0.71 22.14
C ASN A 14 5.45 0.58 22.69
N TRP A 15 5.22 -0.42 23.56
CA TRP A 15 3.91 -0.64 24.17
C TRP A 15 3.56 0.36 25.28
N SER A 16 4.53 1.14 25.78
CA SER A 16 4.25 2.24 26.72
C SER A 16 3.47 3.38 26.07
N GLY A 17 3.47 3.46 24.73
CA GLY A 17 2.82 4.53 23.98
C GLY A 17 3.65 5.82 23.91
N GLU A 18 4.80 5.84 24.58
CA GLU A 18 5.79 6.91 24.57
C GLU A 18 6.83 6.60 23.50
N TYR A 19 6.50 6.85 22.24
CA TYR A 19 7.42 6.80 21.11
C TYR A 19 7.42 8.15 20.41
N GLU A 20 8.56 8.50 19.80
CA GLU A 20 8.69 9.75 19.05
C GLU A 20 7.74 9.75 17.83
N GLU A 21 7.14 10.91 17.57
CA GLU A 21 6.34 11.12 16.38
C GLU A 21 7.24 10.94 15.14
N LYS A 22 6.90 9.94 14.32
CA LYS A 22 7.67 9.59 13.13
C LYS A 22 7.01 10.28 11.94
N SER A 23 7.65 11.31 11.41
CA SER A 23 7.19 11.98 10.19
C SER A 23 7.41 11.13 8.96
N ALA A 24 6.63 11.39 7.91
CA ALA A 24 6.85 10.77 6.60
C ALA A 24 8.25 11.09 6.06
N GLU A 25 8.94 10.06 5.56
CA GLU A 25 10.24 10.21 4.88
C GLU A 25 10.00 10.52 3.38
N TRP A 26 10.99 11.15 2.73
CA TRP A 26 10.85 11.64 1.34
C TRP A 26 10.47 10.53 0.34
N PHE A 27 10.94 9.30 0.54
CA PHE A 27 10.65 8.18 -0.36
C PHE A 27 9.20 7.69 -0.22
N GLU A 28 8.57 7.92 0.92
CA GLU A 28 7.15 7.59 1.12
C GLU A 28 6.27 8.56 0.33
N LEU A 29 6.64 9.83 0.30
CA LEU A 29 6.02 10.83 -0.57
C LEU A 29 6.31 10.53 -2.05
N PHE A 30 7.50 10.04 -2.39
CA PHE A 30 7.81 9.62 -3.76
C PHE A 30 6.96 8.41 -4.20
N LEU A 31 6.77 7.43 -3.31
CA LEU A 31 5.89 6.29 -3.53
C LEU A 31 4.45 6.75 -3.79
N ASP A 32 3.97 7.72 -3.01
CA ASP A 32 2.63 8.30 -3.17
C ASP A 32 2.42 8.87 -4.58
N LEU A 33 3.44 9.45 -5.21
CA LEU A 33 3.35 9.91 -6.61
C LEU A 33 3.13 8.76 -7.60
N ILE A 34 3.75 7.59 -7.38
CA ILE A 34 3.51 6.40 -8.22
C ILE A 34 2.08 5.90 -8.03
N ILE A 35 1.56 5.97 -6.81
CA ILE A 35 0.19 5.59 -6.50
C ILE A 35 -0.82 6.55 -7.16
N VAL A 36 -0.54 7.86 -7.27
CA VAL A 36 -1.37 8.78 -8.08
C VAL A 36 -1.51 8.26 -9.52
N ALA A 37 -0.40 7.84 -10.13
CA ALA A 37 -0.42 7.29 -11.48
C ALA A 37 -1.21 5.97 -11.55
N ALA A 38 -1.10 5.11 -10.53
CA ALA A 38 -1.92 3.90 -10.41
C ALA A 38 -3.42 4.22 -10.35
N CYS A 39 -3.81 5.22 -9.55
CA CYS A 39 -5.20 5.68 -9.47
C CYS A 39 -5.72 6.14 -10.83
N SER A 40 -4.94 6.93 -11.57
CA SER A 40 -5.31 7.40 -12.90
C SER A 40 -5.59 6.24 -13.87
N ASN A 41 -4.69 5.25 -13.93
CA ASN A 41 -4.85 4.09 -14.81
C ASN A 41 -6.12 3.28 -14.50
N VAL A 42 -6.37 3.04 -13.21
CA VAL A 42 -7.51 2.23 -12.77
C VAL A 42 -8.83 2.98 -12.95
N THR A 43 -8.83 4.30 -12.71
CA THR A 43 -9.97 5.18 -12.96
C THR A 43 -10.31 5.26 -14.46
N GLU A 44 -9.32 5.35 -15.34
CA GLU A 44 -9.56 5.43 -16.80
C GLU A 44 -10.23 4.16 -17.32
N LYS A 45 -9.75 2.97 -16.89
CA LYS A 45 -10.38 1.69 -17.22
C LYS A 45 -11.82 1.58 -16.69
N LEU A 46 -12.11 2.16 -15.53
CA LEU A 46 -13.48 2.19 -15.00
C LEU A 46 -14.39 3.10 -15.83
N LYS A 47 -13.89 4.22 -16.37
CA LYS A 47 -14.67 5.09 -17.26
C LYS A 47 -15.07 4.40 -18.56
N GLU A 48 -14.21 3.49 -19.06
CA GLU A 48 -14.49 2.70 -20.27
C GLU A 48 -15.59 1.64 -20.05
N ASP A 49 -15.67 1.05 -18.86
CA ASP A 49 -16.67 0.01 -18.52
C ASP A 49 -17.34 0.26 -17.16
N LEU A 50 -18.49 0.94 -17.19
CA LEU A 50 -19.32 1.20 -16.00
C LEU A 50 -20.28 0.04 -15.64
N THR A 51 -20.04 -1.16 -16.15
CA THR A 51 -20.80 -2.35 -15.74
C THR A 51 -20.33 -2.88 -14.38
N LEU A 52 -21.08 -3.85 -13.83
CA LEU A 52 -20.69 -4.54 -12.60
C LEU A 52 -19.34 -5.28 -12.75
N SER A 53 -19.02 -5.75 -13.96
CA SER A 53 -17.74 -6.39 -14.26
C SER A 53 -16.59 -5.40 -14.20
N GLY A 54 -16.74 -4.24 -14.85
CA GLY A 54 -15.76 -3.15 -14.78
C GLY A 54 -15.54 -2.64 -13.36
N LEU A 55 -16.61 -2.53 -12.55
CA LEU A 55 -16.49 -2.19 -11.12
C LEU A 55 -15.72 -3.26 -10.32
N ALA A 56 -16.01 -4.56 -10.54
CA ALA A 56 -15.31 -5.64 -9.86
C ALA A 56 -13.81 -5.65 -10.22
N TYR A 57 -13.50 -5.41 -11.49
CA TYR A 57 -12.12 -5.25 -11.98
C TYR A 57 -11.42 -4.05 -11.32
N PHE A 58 -12.07 -2.89 -11.28
CA PHE A 58 -11.57 -1.69 -10.61
C PHE A 58 -11.24 -1.97 -9.14
N VAL A 59 -12.15 -2.61 -8.40
CA VAL A 59 -11.96 -2.97 -7.00
C VAL A 59 -10.77 -3.92 -6.84
N LEU A 60 -10.66 -4.94 -7.68
CA LEU A 60 -9.58 -5.92 -7.62
C LEU A 60 -8.21 -5.27 -7.84
N VAL A 61 -8.05 -4.50 -8.91
CA VAL A 61 -6.75 -3.88 -9.27
C VAL A 61 -6.37 -2.80 -8.26
N THR A 62 -7.33 -1.97 -7.83
CA THR A 62 -7.12 -1.01 -6.75
C THR A 62 -6.72 -1.70 -5.45
N SER A 63 -7.34 -2.84 -5.13
CA SER A 63 -6.99 -3.65 -3.96
C SER A 63 -5.56 -4.19 -4.04
N MET A 64 -5.04 -4.50 -5.24
CA MET A 64 -3.65 -4.94 -5.41
C MET A 64 -2.64 -3.83 -5.13
N TYR A 65 -2.88 -2.62 -5.62
CA TYR A 65 -2.04 -1.46 -5.32
C TYR A 65 -2.09 -1.12 -3.83
N THR A 66 -3.31 -1.04 -3.26
CA THR A 66 -3.51 -0.69 -1.85
C THR A 66 -2.98 -1.76 -0.90
N SER A 67 -3.08 -3.05 -1.24
CA SER A 67 -2.46 -4.13 -0.46
C SER A 67 -0.94 -3.97 -0.44
N SER A 68 -0.33 -3.76 -1.61
CA SER A 68 1.12 -3.55 -1.75
C SER A 68 1.60 -2.35 -0.92
N TRP A 69 0.91 -1.22 -1.04
CA TRP A 69 1.16 -0.02 -0.23
C TRP A 69 1.01 -0.33 1.27
N THR A 70 -0.06 -1.02 1.67
CA THR A 70 -0.33 -1.35 3.08
C THR A 70 0.75 -2.24 3.68
N LEU A 71 1.28 -3.21 2.92
CA LEU A 71 2.40 -4.06 3.35
C LEU A 71 3.64 -3.22 3.65
N TYR A 72 3.98 -2.29 2.77
CA TYR A 72 5.13 -1.43 2.92
C TYR A 72 4.97 -0.45 4.09
N THR A 73 3.85 0.28 4.15
CA THR A 73 3.54 1.21 5.24
C THR A 73 3.50 0.49 6.58
N SER A 74 2.96 -0.73 6.63
CA SER A 74 2.94 -1.58 7.82
C SER A 74 4.34 -2.01 8.27
N PHE A 75 5.26 -2.27 7.34
CA PHE A 75 6.65 -2.58 7.64
C PHE A 75 7.36 -1.35 8.20
N HIS A 76 7.25 -0.20 7.53
CA HIS A 76 7.91 1.02 7.93
C HIS A 76 7.34 1.61 9.23
N ALA A 77 6.05 1.38 9.50
CA ALA A 77 5.41 1.76 10.75
C ALA A 77 5.85 0.88 11.94
N ARG A 78 6.53 -0.26 11.74
CA ARG A 78 7.08 -1.12 12.81
C ARG A 78 8.59 -1.02 12.98
N PHE A 79 9.31 -0.78 11.89
CA PHE A 79 10.76 -0.83 11.86
C PHE A 79 11.36 0.46 11.33
N ASN A 80 12.40 0.91 12.02
CA ASN A 80 13.28 1.99 11.61
C ASN A 80 14.57 1.38 11.06
N GLU A 81 14.68 1.34 9.74
CA GLU A 81 15.84 0.84 9.01
C GLU A 81 16.31 1.90 8.02
N LYS A 82 17.58 2.32 8.12
CA LYS A 82 18.16 3.41 7.30
C LYS A 82 19.41 2.98 6.52
N SER A 83 19.67 1.67 6.47
CA SER A 83 20.82 1.10 5.74
C SER A 83 20.69 1.25 4.24
N LEU A 84 21.85 1.29 3.56
CA LEU A 84 21.91 1.23 2.10
C LEU A 84 21.19 -0.03 1.56
N LEU A 85 21.31 -1.16 2.26
CA LEU A 85 20.65 -2.40 1.88
C LEU A 85 19.12 -2.27 1.85
N HIS A 86 18.53 -1.58 2.82
CA HIS A 86 17.09 -1.30 2.79
C HIS A 86 16.70 -0.41 1.61
N TYR A 87 17.49 0.62 1.30
CA TYR A 87 17.27 1.45 0.11
C TYR A 87 17.39 0.65 -1.20
N LEU A 88 18.28 -0.34 -1.27
CA LEU A 88 18.36 -1.25 -2.41
C LEU A 88 17.06 -2.06 -2.58
N TRP A 89 16.54 -2.63 -1.49
CA TRP A 89 15.26 -3.35 -1.51
C TRP A 89 14.08 -2.43 -1.83
N LEU A 90 14.10 -1.20 -1.31
CA LEU A 90 13.10 -0.19 -1.61
C LEU A 90 13.11 0.18 -3.10
N TYR A 91 14.27 0.28 -3.72
CA TYR A 91 14.34 0.52 -5.16
C TYR A 91 13.74 -0.63 -5.96
N ILE A 92 14.01 -1.90 -5.61
CA ILE A 92 13.38 -3.07 -6.26
C ILE A 92 11.85 -3.02 -6.08
N TRP A 93 11.40 -2.65 -4.88
CA TRP A 93 9.98 -2.48 -4.58
C TRP A 93 9.34 -1.40 -5.47
N LEU A 94 9.98 -0.23 -5.59
CA LEU A 94 9.50 0.88 -6.42
C LEU A 94 9.52 0.52 -7.91
N ALA A 95 10.55 -0.19 -8.38
CA ALA A 95 10.62 -0.67 -9.76
C ALA A 95 9.49 -1.68 -10.05
N GLY A 96 9.17 -2.56 -9.10
CA GLY A 96 8.03 -3.47 -9.20
C GLY A 96 6.70 -2.73 -9.27
N LEU A 97 6.47 -1.75 -8.38
CA LEU A 97 5.26 -0.92 -8.39
C LEU A 97 5.14 -0.11 -9.68
N GLY A 98 6.23 0.51 -10.13
CA GLY A 98 6.29 1.23 -11.40
C GLY A 98 6.01 0.32 -12.59
N GLY A 99 6.51 -0.92 -12.58
CA GLY A 99 6.19 -1.94 -13.58
C GLY A 99 4.71 -2.31 -13.61
N MET A 100 4.05 -2.41 -12.44
CA MET A 100 2.61 -2.60 -12.36
C MET A 100 1.85 -1.42 -12.98
N VAL A 101 2.24 -0.18 -12.65
CA VAL A 101 1.63 1.03 -13.24
C VAL A 101 1.84 1.07 -14.75
N LEU A 102 3.05 0.76 -15.24
CA LEU A 102 3.33 0.70 -16.68
C LEU A 102 2.45 -0.32 -17.40
N ALA A 103 2.21 -1.48 -16.78
CA ALA A 103 1.35 -2.50 -17.35
C ALA A 103 -0.13 -2.07 -17.37
N GLY A 104 -0.60 -1.38 -16.32
CA GLY A 104 -1.97 -0.82 -16.23
C GLY A 104 -3.11 -1.84 -16.10
N GLU A 105 -2.87 -3.10 -16.45
CA GLU A 105 -3.87 -4.17 -16.41
C GLU A 105 -3.26 -5.53 -16.01
N PRO A 106 -4.05 -6.48 -15.47
CA PRO A 106 -3.63 -7.84 -15.15
C PRO A 106 -3.09 -8.60 -16.36
N CYS A 107 -1.78 -8.54 -16.56
CA CYS A 107 -1.03 -9.29 -17.56
C CYS A 107 0.30 -9.78 -16.96
N ASN A 108 1.08 -10.53 -17.73
CA ASN A 108 2.38 -11.03 -17.27
C ASN A 108 3.32 -9.92 -16.78
N ALA A 109 3.31 -8.75 -17.44
CA ALA A 109 4.12 -7.61 -17.01
C ALA A 109 3.67 -7.07 -15.63
N PHE A 110 2.36 -7.01 -15.39
CA PHE A 110 1.80 -6.64 -14.09
C PHE A 110 2.18 -7.67 -13.02
N THR A 111 2.07 -8.97 -13.33
CA THR A 111 2.47 -10.05 -12.41
C THR A 111 3.94 -9.94 -12.04
N ILE A 112 4.82 -9.69 -13.02
CA ILE A 112 6.26 -9.51 -12.78
C ILE A 112 6.48 -8.36 -11.79
N GLY A 113 5.83 -7.22 -12.01
CA GLY A 113 5.90 -6.07 -11.09
C GLY A 113 5.43 -6.43 -9.68
N LEU A 114 4.29 -7.12 -9.57
CA LEU A 114 3.72 -7.53 -8.29
C LEU A 114 4.61 -8.56 -7.55
N VAL A 115 5.21 -9.51 -8.27
CA VAL A 115 6.17 -10.47 -7.71
C VAL A 115 7.43 -9.75 -7.23
N LEU A 116 7.96 -8.78 -7.98
CA LEU A 116 9.10 -7.96 -7.55
C LEU A 116 8.80 -7.20 -6.25
N VAL A 117 7.61 -6.60 -6.13
CA VAL A 117 7.14 -5.96 -4.89
C VAL A 117 7.15 -6.94 -3.72
N ARG A 118 6.64 -8.17 -3.91
CA ARG A 118 6.61 -9.19 -2.84
C ARG A 118 7.99 -9.74 -2.50
N ILE A 119 8.87 -9.94 -3.49
CA ILE A 119 10.27 -10.35 -3.26
C ILE A 119 11.01 -9.27 -2.48
N ALA A 120 10.88 -8.00 -2.87
CA ALA A 120 11.49 -6.89 -2.14
C ALA A 120 11.00 -6.83 -0.68
N GLN A 121 9.68 -6.99 -0.47
CA GLN A 121 9.10 -7.05 0.87
C GLN A 121 9.66 -8.21 1.69
N LEU A 122 9.81 -9.40 1.09
CA LEU A 122 10.39 -10.57 1.74
C LEU A 122 11.85 -10.32 2.14
N LEU A 123 12.65 -9.67 1.30
CA LEU A 123 14.04 -9.33 1.58
C LEU A 123 14.17 -8.30 2.71
N MET A 124 13.28 -7.31 2.77
CA MET A 124 13.21 -6.36 3.89
C MET A 124 12.90 -7.07 5.21
N TYR A 125 11.89 -7.94 5.23
CA TYR A 125 11.56 -8.75 6.41
C TYR A 125 12.68 -9.72 6.80
N THR A 126 13.36 -10.32 5.82
CA THR A 126 14.51 -11.20 6.07
C THR A 126 15.66 -10.46 6.74
N THR A 127 15.93 -9.22 6.31
CA THR A 127 16.96 -8.35 6.90
C THR A 127 16.65 -8.07 8.38
N VAL A 128 15.40 -7.72 8.69
CA VAL A 128 14.93 -7.50 10.06
C VAL A 128 14.98 -8.79 10.90
N TYR A 129 14.57 -9.93 10.33
CA TYR A 129 14.61 -11.22 11.00
C TYR A 129 16.02 -11.62 11.43
N MET A 130 17.01 -11.38 10.58
CA MET A 130 18.42 -11.68 10.87
C MET A 130 18.97 -10.76 11.96
N LEU A 131 18.74 -9.44 11.84
CA LEU A 131 19.41 -8.41 12.64
C LEU A 131 18.68 -8.07 13.95
N LEU A 132 17.40 -8.39 14.10
CA LEU A 132 16.58 -8.03 15.27
C LEU A 132 15.96 -9.28 15.92
N PRO A 133 16.63 -9.92 16.89
CA PRO A 133 16.18 -11.18 17.49
C PRO A 133 14.78 -11.11 18.12
N GLN A 134 14.44 -9.97 18.74
CA GLN A 134 13.16 -9.74 19.40
C GLN A 134 11.94 -9.76 18.46
N SER A 135 12.12 -9.51 17.16
CA SER A 135 11.02 -9.49 16.18
C SER A 135 10.84 -10.80 15.43
N ARG A 136 11.69 -11.81 15.68
CA ARG A 136 11.79 -13.00 14.81
C ARG A 136 10.50 -13.80 14.69
N CYS A 137 9.75 -13.99 15.78
CA CYS A 137 8.53 -14.79 15.70
C CYS A 137 7.47 -14.13 14.81
N THR A 138 7.16 -12.86 15.07
CA THR A 138 6.21 -12.07 14.29
C THR A 138 6.66 -11.94 12.83
N THR A 139 7.94 -11.59 12.61
CA THR A 139 8.51 -11.45 11.26
C THR A 139 8.48 -12.76 10.48
N LYS A 140 8.70 -13.91 11.14
CA LYS A 140 8.63 -15.22 10.48
C LYS A 140 7.23 -15.51 9.95
N VAL A 141 6.19 -15.17 10.71
CA VAL A 141 4.80 -15.32 10.26
C VAL A 141 4.56 -14.44 9.03
N ASP A 142 4.94 -13.17 9.09
CA ASP A 142 4.83 -12.25 7.95
C ASP A 142 5.57 -12.76 6.70
N MET A 143 6.78 -13.29 6.88
CA MET A 143 7.55 -13.90 5.79
C MET A 143 6.84 -15.11 5.18
N ILE A 144 6.19 -15.97 5.97
CA ILE A 144 5.42 -17.12 5.45
C ILE A 144 4.28 -16.63 4.56
N PHE A 145 3.51 -15.63 5.00
CA PHE A 145 2.43 -15.04 4.20
C PHE A 145 2.97 -14.46 2.89
N VAL A 146 4.01 -13.62 2.95
CA VAL A 146 4.60 -13.02 1.74
C VAL A 146 5.18 -14.09 0.82
N LEU A 147 5.86 -15.10 1.35
CA LEU A 147 6.44 -16.19 0.56
C LEU A 147 5.36 -17.00 -0.16
N SER A 148 4.26 -17.32 0.53
CA SER A 148 3.13 -18.00 -0.11
C SER A 148 2.47 -17.14 -1.19
N SER A 149 2.38 -15.81 -1.03
CA SER A 149 1.94 -14.91 -2.09
C SER A 149 2.89 -14.94 -3.30
N VAL A 150 4.21 -14.96 -3.08
CA VAL A 150 5.19 -15.08 -4.18
C VAL A 150 4.97 -16.37 -4.97
N PHE A 151 4.76 -17.51 -4.30
CA PHE A 151 4.49 -18.78 -4.97
C PHE A 151 3.15 -18.78 -5.70
N ALA A 152 2.09 -18.25 -5.10
CA ALA A 152 0.78 -18.14 -5.72
C ALA A 152 0.85 -17.28 -6.99
N LEU A 153 1.47 -16.11 -6.91
CA LEU A 153 1.67 -15.23 -8.08
C LEU A 153 2.60 -15.87 -9.13
N GLY A 154 3.65 -16.56 -8.70
CA GLY A 154 4.54 -17.30 -9.62
C GLY A 154 3.81 -18.39 -10.42
N SER A 155 2.76 -18.98 -9.84
CA SER A 155 1.95 -19.98 -10.54
C SER A 155 1.22 -19.42 -11.77
N THR A 156 0.94 -18.11 -11.82
CA THR A 156 0.25 -17.51 -12.97
C THR A 156 1.08 -17.53 -14.25
N PHE A 157 2.41 -17.69 -14.17
CA PHE A 157 3.26 -17.82 -15.36
C PHE A 157 3.14 -19.19 -16.03
N VAL A 158 2.65 -20.20 -15.30
CA VAL A 158 2.46 -21.56 -15.80
C VAL A 158 0.98 -21.83 -16.13
N LEU A 159 0.07 -21.21 -15.38
CA LEU A 159 -1.36 -21.32 -15.60
C LEU A 159 -1.82 -20.48 -16.80
N SER A 160 -2.96 -20.86 -17.37
CA SER A 160 -3.62 -20.08 -18.43
C SER A 160 -4.04 -18.69 -17.92
N GLU A 161 -4.02 -17.69 -18.80
CA GLU A 161 -4.40 -16.30 -18.51
C GLU A 161 -5.78 -16.16 -17.86
N ALA A 162 -6.70 -17.10 -18.12
CA ALA A 162 -8.02 -17.16 -17.50
C ALA A 162 -7.98 -17.25 -15.96
N TRP A 163 -6.90 -17.80 -15.38
CA TRP A 163 -6.78 -17.99 -13.94
C TRP A 163 -6.08 -16.83 -13.22
N THR A 164 -5.45 -15.90 -13.94
CA THR A 164 -4.67 -14.80 -13.34
C THR A 164 -5.50 -13.97 -12.37
N ILE A 165 -6.71 -13.59 -12.78
CA ILE A 165 -7.66 -12.81 -11.96
C ILE A 165 -8.08 -13.59 -10.70
N ALA A 166 -8.32 -14.89 -10.83
CA ALA A 166 -8.69 -15.74 -9.69
C ALA A 166 -7.54 -15.86 -8.68
N VAL A 167 -6.31 -16.05 -9.16
CA VAL A 167 -5.11 -16.08 -8.32
C VAL A 167 -4.91 -14.75 -7.60
N TYR A 168 -5.15 -13.63 -8.28
CA TYR A 168 -5.09 -12.30 -7.67
C TYR A 168 -6.11 -12.16 -6.54
N ALA A 169 -7.36 -12.55 -6.76
CA ALA A 169 -8.37 -12.54 -5.71
C ALA A 169 -7.98 -13.44 -4.51
N ILE A 170 -7.42 -14.63 -4.77
CA ILE A 170 -6.94 -15.53 -3.72
C ILE A 170 -5.82 -14.89 -2.91
N VAL A 171 -4.83 -14.26 -3.57
CA VAL A 171 -3.72 -13.57 -2.89
C VAL A 171 -4.23 -12.41 -2.03
N LEU A 172 -5.23 -11.64 -2.50
CA LEU A 172 -5.83 -10.58 -1.68
C LEU A 172 -6.56 -11.12 -0.46
N VAL A 173 -7.38 -12.17 -0.62
CA VAL A 173 -8.06 -12.81 0.51
C VAL A 173 -7.05 -13.36 1.50
N TRP A 174 -5.95 -13.94 1.02
CA TRP A 174 -4.86 -14.45 1.83
C TRP A 174 -4.16 -13.34 2.63
N GLU A 175 -3.79 -12.24 1.98
CA GLU A 175 -3.03 -11.14 2.59
C GLU A 175 -3.88 -10.22 3.47
N CYS A 176 -5.15 -10.01 3.13
CA CYS A 176 -6.03 -9.08 3.85
C CYS A 176 -6.85 -9.80 4.92
N ILE A 177 -7.49 -10.92 4.58
CA ILE A 177 -8.44 -11.59 5.49
C ILE A 177 -7.71 -12.62 6.34
N PHE A 178 -7.04 -13.60 5.72
CA PHE A 178 -6.40 -14.68 6.48
C PHE A 178 -5.27 -14.17 7.38
N ARG A 179 -4.44 -13.24 6.89
CA ARG A 179 -3.41 -12.61 7.73
C ARG A 179 -4.00 -11.84 8.91
N PHE A 180 -5.08 -11.09 8.70
CA PHE A 180 -5.75 -10.36 9.78
C PHE A 180 -6.34 -11.32 10.82
N VAL A 181 -7.04 -12.37 10.38
CA VAL A 181 -7.58 -13.41 11.27
C VAL A 181 -6.46 -14.11 12.02
N ALA A 182 -5.36 -14.46 11.34
CA ALA A 182 -4.20 -15.09 11.95
C ALA A 182 -3.57 -14.18 13.02
N ALA A 183 -3.45 -12.88 12.74
CA ALA A 183 -2.95 -11.91 13.71
C ALA A 183 -3.89 -11.74 14.92
N ALA A 184 -5.21 -11.66 14.69
CA ALA A 184 -6.21 -11.51 15.74
C ALA A 184 -6.29 -12.74 16.66
N GLN A 185 -6.27 -13.94 16.08
CA GLN A 185 -6.34 -15.21 16.81
C GLN A 185 -4.98 -15.70 17.32
N GLY A 186 -3.89 -14.99 16.99
CA GLY A 186 -2.52 -15.40 17.35
C GLY A 186 -2.09 -16.71 16.69
N TRP A 187 -2.66 -17.04 15.52
CA TRP A 187 -2.25 -18.23 14.77
C TRP A 187 -0.76 -18.14 14.43
N LEU A 188 -0.06 -19.26 14.59
CA LEU A 188 1.38 -19.38 14.35
C LEU A 188 2.27 -18.52 15.28
N GLN A 189 1.69 -17.78 16.24
CA GLN A 189 2.44 -17.12 17.31
C GLN A 189 2.62 -18.11 18.47
N THR A 190 3.87 -18.30 18.91
CA THR A 190 4.14 -19.04 20.15
C THR A 190 3.72 -18.20 21.37
N LYS A 191 3.43 -18.83 22.51
CA LYS A 191 3.02 -18.14 23.75
C LYS A 191 4.03 -17.08 24.22
N ASP A 192 5.30 -17.22 23.83
CA ASP A 192 6.38 -16.29 24.16
C ASP A 192 6.60 -15.19 23.10
N SER A 193 5.71 -15.09 22.10
CA SER A 193 5.83 -14.11 21.02
C SER A 193 5.49 -12.71 21.52
N VAL A 194 6.48 -11.82 21.50
CA VAL A 194 6.24 -10.39 21.72
C VAL A 194 5.61 -9.80 20.47
N ARG A 195 4.37 -9.31 20.58
CA ARG A 195 3.74 -8.53 19.51
C ARG A 195 4.53 -7.26 19.29
N ILE A 196 4.77 -6.90 18.03
CA ILE A 196 5.55 -5.72 17.68
C ILE A 196 4.59 -4.55 17.54
N PRO A 197 4.71 -3.52 18.39
CA PRO A 197 3.82 -2.36 18.32
C PRO A 197 4.05 -1.61 17.01
N LEU A 198 2.96 -1.11 16.45
CA LEU A 198 2.95 -0.28 15.26
C LEU A 198 2.88 1.20 15.68
N ASN A 199 3.65 2.06 15.02
CA ASN A 199 3.56 3.51 15.20
C ASN A 199 2.24 3.99 14.56
N ILE A 200 1.23 4.16 15.41
CA ILE A 200 -0.16 4.43 15.00
C ILE A 200 -0.26 5.79 14.31
N ASP A 201 0.45 6.77 14.85
CA ASP A 201 0.38 8.16 14.39
C ASP A 201 0.97 8.28 12.98
N HIS A 202 2.13 7.66 12.76
CA HIS A 202 2.75 7.56 11.45
C HIS A 202 1.85 6.81 10.45
N PHE A 203 1.33 5.64 10.81
CA PHE A 203 0.46 4.89 9.89
C PHE A 203 -0.81 5.69 9.52
N ASN A 204 -1.42 6.38 10.49
CA ASN A 204 -2.57 7.25 10.25
C ASN A 204 -2.25 8.44 9.36
N GLU A 205 -1.07 9.06 9.54
CA GLU A 205 -0.57 10.11 8.66
C GLU A 205 -0.49 9.59 7.22
N ARG A 206 0.13 8.42 7.03
CA ARG A 206 0.29 7.78 5.71
C ARG A 206 -1.05 7.41 5.07
N VAL A 207 -2.01 6.87 5.83
CA VAL A 207 -3.37 6.62 5.28
C VAL A 207 -4.04 7.93 4.87
N GLY A 208 -3.84 9.02 5.62
CA GLY A 208 -4.27 10.35 5.20
C GLY A 208 -3.63 10.82 3.90
N CYS A 209 -2.33 10.58 3.71
CA CYS A 209 -1.65 10.85 2.44
C CYS A 209 -2.24 10.03 1.29
N MET A 210 -2.51 8.74 1.48
CA MET A 210 -3.13 7.88 0.47
C MET A 210 -4.51 8.41 0.03
N VAL A 211 -5.35 8.85 0.97
CA VAL A 211 -6.64 9.49 0.66
C VAL A 211 -6.44 10.79 -0.11
N MET A 212 -5.50 11.63 0.31
CA MET A 212 -5.18 12.89 -0.39
C MET A 212 -4.67 12.66 -1.81
N VAL A 213 -3.87 11.62 -2.03
CA VAL A 213 -3.39 11.20 -3.35
C VAL A 213 -4.54 10.82 -4.27
N ALA A 214 -5.48 10.00 -3.78
CA ALA A 214 -6.66 9.61 -4.55
C ALA A 214 -7.57 10.81 -4.86
N LEU A 215 -7.80 11.69 -3.89
CA LEU A 215 -8.55 12.94 -4.10
C LEU A 215 -7.81 13.88 -5.07
N GLY A 216 -6.48 13.91 -5.01
CA GLY A 216 -5.63 14.69 -5.91
C GLY A 216 -5.78 14.27 -7.37
N GLU A 217 -5.84 12.96 -7.65
CA GLU A 217 -6.17 12.45 -8.98
C GLU A 217 -7.55 12.94 -9.45
N ALA A 218 -8.56 12.89 -8.57
CA ALA A 218 -9.89 13.41 -8.90
C ALA A 218 -9.89 14.92 -9.20
N VAL A 219 -9.09 15.72 -8.47
CA VAL A 219 -8.91 17.15 -8.76
C VAL A 219 -8.29 17.35 -10.14
N VAL A 220 -7.21 16.62 -10.45
CA VAL A 220 -6.54 16.67 -11.75
C VAL A 220 -7.50 16.29 -12.88
N SER A 221 -8.23 15.19 -12.72
CA SER A 221 -9.26 14.71 -13.66
C SER A 221 -10.41 15.71 -13.86
N THR A 222 -10.73 16.55 -12.86
CA THR A 222 -11.77 17.58 -12.97
C THR A 222 -11.28 18.84 -13.70
N ILE A 223 -9.99 19.19 -13.54
CA ILE A 223 -9.43 20.44 -14.08
C ILE A 223 -8.84 20.24 -15.48
N ILE A 224 -8.10 19.16 -15.71
CA ILE A 224 -7.26 18.97 -16.92
C ILE A 224 -8.02 18.26 -18.06
N ASN A 225 -9.24 17.80 -17.84
CA ASN A 225 -9.99 17.00 -18.82
C ASN A 225 -10.72 17.85 -19.87
N PHE A 226 -9.98 18.65 -20.63
CA PHE A 226 -10.47 19.36 -21.82
C PHE A 226 -9.39 19.41 -22.91
N ASN A 227 -9.68 18.81 -24.07
CA ASN A 227 -8.78 18.82 -25.22
C ASN A 227 -9.09 19.95 -26.22
N ASP A 228 -10.27 20.56 -26.11
CA ASP A 228 -10.75 21.60 -27.01
C ASP A 228 -11.09 22.87 -26.22
N PRO A 229 -10.36 23.98 -26.43
CA PRO A 229 -10.63 25.27 -25.79
C PRO A 229 -12.07 25.79 -26.01
N SER A 230 -12.76 25.34 -27.06
CA SER A 230 -14.16 25.71 -27.31
C SER A 230 -15.14 25.16 -26.26
N LEU A 231 -14.74 24.12 -25.53
CA LEU A 231 -15.54 23.51 -24.45
C LEU A 231 -15.52 24.33 -23.15
N LEU A 232 -14.68 25.36 -23.05
CA LEU A 232 -14.57 26.27 -21.89
C LEU A 232 -15.76 27.24 -21.82
N THR A 233 -16.96 26.69 -21.64
CA THR A 233 -18.20 27.42 -21.44
C THR A 233 -18.43 27.70 -19.96
N THR A 234 -19.25 28.70 -19.61
CA THR A 234 -19.70 28.96 -18.22
C THR A 234 -20.22 27.70 -17.53
N ARG A 235 -20.92 26.82 -18.27
CA ARG A 235 -21.42 25.53 -17.75
C ARG A 235 -20.28 24.61 -17.29
N PHE A 236 -19.17 24.55 -18.03
CA PHE A 236 -18.00 23.76 -17.66
C PHE A 236 -17.41 24.27 -16.34
N PHE A 237 -17.22 25.59 -16.20
CA PHE A 237 -16.74 26.20 -14.96
C PHE A 237 -17.63 25.88 -13.76
N PHE A 238 -18.96 25.95 -13.92
CA PHE A 238 -19.90 25.56 -12.85
C PHE A 238 -19.75 24.08 -12.46
N MET A 239 -19.66 23.17 -13.44
CA MET A 239 -19.50 21.73 -13.16
C MET A 239 -18.15 21.43 -12.49
N MET A 240 -17.07 22.08 -12.94
CA MET A 240 -15.75 21.99 -12.32
C MET A 240 -15.79 22.44 -10.86
N GLN A 241 -16.42 23.59 -10.56
CA GLN A 241 -16.56 24.09 -9.18
C GLN A 241 -17.39 23.15 -8.30
N LEU A 242 -18.47 22.57 -8.82
CA LEU A 242 -19.25 21.56 -8.10
C LEU A 242 -18.41 20.29 -7.82
N GLY A 243 -17.62 19.83 -8.79
CA GLY A 243 -16.69 18.71 -8.61
C GLY A 243 -15.65 19.01 -7.53
N LEU A 244 -15.02 20.19 -7.56
CA LEU A 244 -14.08 20.62 -6.54
C LEU A 244 -14.73 20.74 -5.15
N LEU A 245 -15.96 21.21 -5.06
CA LEU A 245 -16.70 21.28 -3.80
C LEU A 245 -16.95 19.88 -3.22
N VAL A 246 -17.32 18.89 -4.04
CA VAL A 246 -17.49 17.50 -3.61
C VAL A 246 -16.16 16.92 -3.12
N ILE A 247 -15.07 17.12 -3.87
CA ILE A 247 -13.75 16.62 -3.47
C ILE A 247 -13.28 17.29 -2.17
N PHE A 248 -13.46 18.60 -2.04
CA PHE A 248 -13.08 19.36 -0.86
C PHE A 248 -13.89 18.95 0.38
N THR A 249 -15.21 18.75 0.23
CA THR A 249 -16.07 18.30 1.34
C THR A 249 -15.75 16.86 1.76
N MET A 250 -15.39 15.98 0.82
CA MET A 250 -14.90 14.63 1.13
C MET A 250 -13.58 14.69 1.92
N ALA A 251 -12.64 15.55 1.51
CA ALA A 251 -11.41 15.79 2.27
C ALA A 251 -11.71 16.31 3.68
N MET A 252 -12.55 17.33 3.81
CA MET A 252 -12.96 17.87 5.11
C MET A 252 -13.59 16.80 6.00
N PHE A 253 -14.50 15.99 5.47
CA PHE A 253 -15.14 14.91 6.21
C PHE A 253 -14.11 13.92 6.77
N TYR A 254 -13.15 13.51 5.95
CA TYR A 254 -12.10 12.57 6.36
C TYR A 254 -11.16 13.16 7.43
N PHE A 255 -10.70 14.41 7.25
CA PHE A 255 -9.73 15.02 8.17
C PHE A 255 -10.33 15.60 9.44
N ALA A 256 -11.61 16.00 9.42
CA ALA A 256 -12.31 16.51 10.61
C ALA A 256 -12.72 15.39 11.58
N ILE A 257 -13.02 14.19 11.07
CA ILE A 257 -13.50 13.06 11.87
C ILE A 257 -12.32 12.13 12.19
N ARG A 258 -11.46 12.55 13.13
CA ARG A 258 -10.38 11.69 13.63
C ARG A 258 -10.65 11.26 15.07
N PRO A 259 -10.79 9.95 15.34
CA PRO A 259 -10.97 9.49 16.71
C PRO A 259 -9.71 9.76 17.54
N PRO A 260 -9.85 10.08 18.84
CA PRO A 260 -8.70 10.22 19.73
C PRO A 260 -7.86 8.94 19.75
N ARG A 261 -6.53 9.07 19.85
CA ARG A 261 -5.57 7.94 19.88
C ARG A 261 -5.93 6.85 20.89
N ALA A 262 -6.55 7.23 22.01
CA ALA A 262 -7.00 6.30 23.05
C ALA A 262 -8.01 5.24 22.55
N PHE A 263 -8.81 5.56 21.54
CA PHE A 263 -9.82 4.68 20.96
C PHE A 263 -9.36 3.97 19.68
N HIS A 264 -8.08 4.08 19.30
CA HIS A 264 -7.59 3.54 18.04
C HIS A 264 -7.51 2.00 18.07
N ALA A 265 -8.17 1.33 17.11
CA ALA A 265 -8.19 -0.13 17.02
C ALA A 265 -6.78 -0.77 16.91
N MET A 266 -5.85 -0.06 16.27
CA MET A 266 -4.45 -0.47 16.11
C MET A 266 -3.64 -0.49 17.42
N ARG A 267 -4.18 0.00 18.54
CA ARG A 267 -3.53 -0.15 19.85
C ARG A 267 -3.48 -1.60 20.32
N ARG A 268 -4.28 -2.50 19.73
CA ARG A 268 -4.36 -3.93 20.10
C ARG A 268 -3.76 -4.87 19.04
N SER A 269 -3.32 -4.33 17.90
CA SER A 269 -2.78 -5.08 16.77
C SER A 269 -1.28 -5.33 16.89
#